data_AF-A0AAW4CAJ3-F1
#
_entry.id   AF-A0AAW4CAJ3-F1
#
_cell.length_a   1.000
_cell.length_b   1.000
_cell.length_c   1.000
_cell.angle_alpha   90.00
_cell.angle_beta   90.00
_cell.angle_gamma   90.00
#
_symmetry.space_group_name_H-M   'P 1'
#
loop_
_entity.id
_entity.type
_entity.pdbx_description
1 polymer ?
#
loop_
_entity_poly.entity_id
_entity_poly.type
_entity_poly.pdbx_seq_one_letter_code
_entity_poly.pdbx_strand_id
1 'polypeptide(L)' 'IFTWLQTAGNVSRHEMYRTFNCGVGMVIALSAPEADKALALLNEKGENAWKIGIIKAFASAQRVVIE' A
#
# COMPACT_ATOMS: atom_id res chain seq x y z
N ILE A 1 0.41 -8.70 -13.63
CA ILE A 1 0.38 -7.53 -14.57
C ILE A 1 1.55 -6.58 -14.34
N PHE A 2 1.71 -5.97 -13.15
CA PHE A 2 2.76 -4.96 -12.92
C PHE A 2 4.19 -5.45 -13.12
N THR A 3 4.52 -6.69 -12.76
CA THR A 3 5.83 -7.29 -13.06
C THR A 3 6.13 -7.31 -14.55
N TRP A 4 5.14 -7.66 -15.38
CA TRP A 4 5.28 -7.64 -16.84
C TRP A 4 5.45 -6.22 -17.36
N LEU A 5 4.64 -5.26 -16.89
CA LEU A 5 4.75 -3.84 -17.25
C LEU A 5 6.14 -3.28 -16.94
N GLN A 6 6.67 -3.60 -15.76
CA GLN A 6 8.00 -3.17 -15.35
C GLN A 6 9.08 -3.71 -16.30
N THR A 7 9.05 -5.00 -16.60
CA THR A 7 10.05 -5.65 -17.46
C THR A 7 9.92 -5.21 -18.92
N ALA A 8 8.70 -5.22 -19.46
CA ALA A 8 8.44 -4.90 -20.86
C ALA A 8 8.67 -3.41 -21.18
N GLY A 9 8.33 -2.51 -20.25
CA GLY A 9 8.54 -1.07 -20.38
C GLY A 9 9.90 -0.58 -19.87
N ASN A 10 10.74 -1.48 -19.34
CA ASN A 10 11.99 -1.14 -18.65
C ASN A 10 11.83 0.01 -17.63
N VAL A 11 10.73 -0.02 -16.88
CA VAL A 11 10.37 1.04 -15.94
C VAL A 11 11.10 0.84 -14.62
N SER A 12 11.68 1.90 -14.07
CA SER A 12 12.33 1.82 -12.76
C SER A 12 11.32 1.50 -11.66
N ARG A 13 11.76 0.83 -10.59
CA ARG A 13 10.87 0.53 -9.45
C ARG A 13 10.27 1.81 -8.84
N HIS A 14 11.04 2.90 -8.81
CA HIS A 14 10.56 4.19 -8.31
C HIS A 14 9.41 4.74 -9.14
N GLU A 15 9.53 4.72 -10.47
CA GLU A 15 8.45 5.17 -11.36
C GLU A 15 7.25 4.23 -11.34
N MET A 16 7.46 2.93 -11.12
CA MET A 16 6.35 1.98 -10.92
C MET A 16 5.47 2.38 -9.75
N TYR A 17 6.05 2.68 -8.58
CA TYR A 17 5.29 3.10 -7.39
C TYR A 17 4.68 4.50 -7.52
N ARG A 18 5.28 5.38 -8.31
CA ARG A 18 4.77 6.74 -8.53
C ARG A 18 3.60 6.78 -9.52
N THR A 19 3.58 5.86 -10.48
CA THR A 19 2.63 5.86 -11.61
C THR A 19 1.50 4.86 -11.44
N PHE A 20 1.77 3.71 -10.82
CA PHE A 20 0.82 2.62 -10.70
C PHE A 20 0.53 2.30 -9.24
N ASN A 21 -0.67 1.75 -8.99
CA ASN A 21 -1.08 1.33 -7.66
C ASN A 21 -0.34 0.09 -7.13
N CYS A 22 0.34 -0.65 -8.02
CA CYS A 22 1.07 -1.88 -7.71
C CYS A 22 0.27 -2.92 -6.90
N GLY A 23 -1.05 -2.97 -7.08
CA GLY A 23 -1.96 -3.89 -6.38
C GLY A 23 -2.65 -3.33 -5.15
N VAL A 24 -2.41 -2.06 -4.78
CA VAL A 24 -3.05 -1.39 -3.63
C VAL A 24 -3.94 -0.26 -4.13
N GLY A 25 -5.24 -0.53 -4.27
CA GLY A 25 -6.20 0.47 -4.76
C GLY A 25 -6.61 1.51 -3.70
N MET A 26 -6.52 1.16 -2.42
CA MET A 26 -6.98 1.99 -1.31
C MET A 26 -6.13 1.75 -0.06
N VAL A 27 -5.93 2.81 0.73
CA VAL A 27 -5.30 2.75 2.05
C VAL A 27 -6.25 3.37 3.07
N ILE A 28 -6.46 2.68 4.19
CA ILE A 28 -7.30 3.14 5.30
C ILE A 28 -6.39 3.35 6.52
N ALA A 29 -6.51 4.53 7.14
CA ALA A 29 -5.85 4.86 8.40
C ALA A 29 -6.86 4.77 9.55
N LEU A 30 -6.51 4.00 10.58
CA LEU A 30 -7.36 3.77 11.75
C LEU A 30 -6.49 3.54 13.00
N SER A 31 -7.13 3.48 14.17
CA SER A 31 -6.44 3.18 15.41
C SER A 31 -5.88 1.74 15.39
N ALA A 32 -4.70 1.54 15.99
CA ALA A 32 -4.06 0.22 16.01
C ALA A 32 -4.92 -0.91 16.63
N PRO A 33 -5.69 -0.66 17.72
CA PRO A 33 -6.56 -1.69 18.30
C PRO A 33 -7.71 -2.14 17.39
N GLU A 34 -8.11 -1.32 16.42
CA GLU A 34 -9.21 -1.62 15.51
C GLU A 34 -8.76 -2.34 14.22
N ALA A 35 -7.44 -2.45 14.00
CA ALA A 35 -6.87 -3.00 12.77
C ALA A 35 -7.38 -4.42 12.46
N ASP A 36 -7.32 -5.33 13.43
CA ASP A 36 -7.70 -6.73 13.19
C ASP A 36 -9.20 -6.88 12.91
N LYS A 37 -10.04 -6.09 13.59
CA LYS A 37 -11.49 -6.04 13.34
C LYS A 37 -11.79 -5.53 11.94
N ALA A 38 -11.11 -4.46 11.51
CA ALA A 38 -11.27 -3.91 10.17
C ALA A 38 -10.81 -4.89 9.09
N LEU A 39 -9.67 -5.57 9.29
CA LEU A 39 -9.18 -6.60 8.38
C LEU A 39 -10.15 -7.77 8.25
N ALA A 40 -10.70 -8.27 9.36
CA ALA A 40 -11.70 -9.34 9.33
C ALA A 40 -12.95 -8.92 8.54
N LEU A 41 -13.50 -7.73 8.81
CA LEU A 41 -14.66 -7.21 8.11
C LEU A 41 -14.42 -7.07 6.61
N LEU A 42 -13.31 -6.46 6.20
CA LEU A 42 -13.00 -6.22 4.79
C LEU A 42 -12.84 -7.55 4.03
N ASN A 43 -12.09 -8.49 4.60
CA ASN A 43 -11.90 -9.81 3.99
C ASN A 43 -13.20 -10.63 3.94
N GLU A 44 -14.08 -10.51 4.94
CA GLU A 44 -15.42 -11.13 4.92
C GLU A 44 -16.29 -10.56 3.77
N LYS A 45 -16.11 -9.28 3.43
CA LYS A 45 -16.79 -8.63 2.29
C LYS A 45 -16.15 -8.92 0.93
N GLY A 46 -15.14 -9.77 0.88
CA GLY A 46 -14.47 -10.18 -0.36
C GLY A 46 -13.36 -9.24 -0.82
N GLU A 47 -13.00 -8.24 -0.01
CA GLU A 47 -11.81 -7.43 -0.27
C GLU A 47 -10.53 -8.21 0.07
N ASN A 48 -9.42 -7.87 -0.57
CA ASN A 48 -8.10 -8.38 -0.18
C ASN A 48 -7.40 -7.33 0.70
N ALA A 49 -7.66 -7.37 2.01
CA ALA A 49 -7.15 -6.39 2.95
C ALA A 49 -6.04 -6.97 3.83
N TRP A 50 -4.93 -6.25 3.96
CA TRP A 50 -3.81 -6.58 4.84
C TRP A 50 -3.20 -5.33 5.46
N LYS A 51 -2.43 -5.51 6.54
CA LYS A 51 -1.67 -4.43 7.16
C LYS A 51 -0.48 -4.05 6.28
N ILE A 52 -0.57 -2.92 5.59
CA ILE A 52 0.48 -2.44 4.69
C ILE A 52 1.59 -1.64 5.40
N GLY A 53 1.30 -1.03 6.56
CA GLY A 53 2.27 -0.20 7.26
C GLY A 53 1.72 0.51 8.50
N ILE A 54 2.42 1.56 8.92
CA ILE A 54 2.10 2.40 10.07
C ILE A 54 2.38 3.87 9.77
N ILE A 55 1.61 4.76 10.40
CA ILE A 55 1.84 6.21 10.35
C ILE A 55 2.72 6.60 11.55
N LYS A 56 3.80 7.34 11.30
CA LYS A 56 4.67 7.90 12.33
C LYS A 56 4.79 9.41 12.16
N ALA A 57 4.98 10.12 13.26
CA ALA A 57 5.37 11.52 13.21
C ALA A 57 6.73 11.63 12.51
N PHE A 58 6.85 12.57 11.58
CA PHE A 58 8.09 12.78 10.84
C PHE A 58 8.28 14.27 10.56
N ALA A 59 9.52 14.75 10.68
CA ALA A 59 9.85 16.18 10.57
C ALA A 59 10.45 16.56 9.20
N SER A 60 10.72 15.59 8.32
CA SER A 60 11.35 15.82 7.02
C SER A 60 10.32 15.85 5.88
N ALA A 61 10.74 16.33 4.70
CA ALA A 61 9.90 16.39 3.51
C ALA A 61 9.49 15.00 2.96
N GLN A 62 10.17 13.92 3.38
CA GLN A 62 9.88 12.58 2.91
C GLN A 62 8.62 12.03 3.59
N ARG A 63 7.54 11.84 2.82
CA ARG A 63 6.21 11.48 3.33
C ARG A 63 5.91 9.98 3.33
N VAL A 64 6.68 9.19 2.57
CA VAL A 64 6.52 7.73 2.44
C VAL A 64 7.92 7.11 2.39
N VAL A 65 8.12 6.08 3.21
CA VAL A 65 9.34 5.25 3.22
C VAL A 65 8.89 3.80 3.03
N ILE A 66 9.49 3.13 2.05
CA ILE A 66 9.29 1.70 1.80
C ILE A 66 10.59 1.03 2.26
N GLU A 67 10.51 0.36 3.41
CA GLU A 67 11.61 -0.41 4.01
C GLU A 67 11.48 -1.90 3.68
#